data_AF-A0A3D0S713-F1
#
_entry.id   AF-A0A3D0S713-F1
#
_cell.length_a   1.000
_cell.length_b   1.000
_cell.length_c   1.000
_cell.angle_alpha   90.00
_cell.angle_beta   90.00
_cell.angle_gamma   90.00
#
_symmetry.space_group_name_H-M   'P 1'
#
loop_
_entity.id
_entity.type
_entity.pdbx_description
1 polymer ?
#
loop_
_entity_poly.entity_id
_entity_poly.type
_entity_poly.pdbx_seq_one_letter_code
_entity_poly.pdbx_strand_id
1 'polypeptide(L)'
;AMVFTDGKQIGATLDRNGLRPARWIQTVDDRVVLASETGVFDVPSDRIAAKGRLQPGRMFVVDTVEGRIVADDEIKHDVSGRFPYGKWLDKNVFDLHELEPSPPAAPVTGDELNRQLRAFGYTDEDLSILVEPMARDGKEPVGSMGTDTPLAVLSDQSPTLFQYFHQLFAQVTNPPIDPIRENLVMTLETNIGPDGNTFDETPESCHQIRMPGPFLDNTQLARIANTTEGAFEPRRLSMLFPAAAGEDGLAAALDRLCHDAAQAIDDGCNILILSDRGVDSRRVPIPSLLALAAVNQHLVKEGIRMQAGLVVETGEAREVHDFALLIGYGAAAVNPYLAIDAVRSLVESGQLPGTVDEATARYLHAVEEGLLKVMSKMGISTVQSYRGAQIFEAVGLAPELIARGFGGTPSRLGGVGVRELAREALDRHDRGFGRQALAIADELPVGGLYQWRRRGERHKWNPATIAALQHAVAHDDRARFEEYERLCDAEDEALTTLRGLFDFLPPAAAAVSIDEVEPASEIVKRFVTGAMSFGSISAEAHETLAIAMNQLGGKSNSGEGGEEPHRFERDENGDWRRSAIKQIASGRFGVTAHYLVNADDLQIKMAQGAKP
;
A
#
# COMPACT_ATOMS: atom_id res chain seq x y z
N ALA A 1 4.98 5.08 24.68
CA ALA A 1 4.91 5.32 26.14
C ALA A 1 4.69 6.80 26.37
N MET A 2 3.61 7.14 27.04
CA MET A 2 3.26 8.51 27.41
C MET A 2 3.18 8.62 28.93
N VAL A 3 3.62 9.75 29.46
CA VAL A 3 3.46 10.16 30.85
C VAL A 3 2.74 11.50 30.84
N PHE A 4 1.74 11.68 31.67
CA PHE A 4 0.84 12.83 31.67
C PHE A 4 0.40 13.20 33.10
N THR A 5 -0.07 14.42 33.27
CA THR A 5 -0.63 14.89 34.53
C THR A 5 -1.62 16.03 34.27
N ASP A 6 -2.66 16.11 35.11
CA ASP A 6 -3.59 17.24 35.18
C ASP A 6 -3.30 18.16 36.38
N GLY A 7 -2.19 17.92 37.09
CA GLY A 7 -1.80 18.61 38.32
C GLY A 7 -2.33 17.98 39.62
N LYS A 8 -3.23 16.99 39.54
CA LYS A 8 -3.74 16.22 40.70
C LYS A 8 -3.40 14.73 40.58
N GLN A 9 -3.53 14.19 39.38
CA GLN A 9 -3.19 12.84 39.02
C GLN A 9 -1.96 12.83 38.12
N ILE A 10 -1.12 11.82 38.30
CA ILE A 10 0.03 11.55 37.43
C ILE A 10 -0.19 10.17 36.84
N GLY A 11 -0.22 10.09 35.52
CA GLY A 11 -0.52 8.87 34.80
C GLY A 11 0.53 8.52 33.76
N ALA A 12 0.56 7.25 33.40
CA ALA A 12 1.32 6.74 32.28
C ALA A 12 0.53 5.68 31.53
N THR A 13 0.70 5.63 30.22
CA THR A 13 0.09 4.60 29.36
C THR A 13 1.01 4.22 28.20
N LEU A 14 0.75 3.07 27.60
CA LEU A 14 1.39 2.63 26.37
C LEU A 14 0.40 2.72 25.21
N ASP A 15 0.95 2.67 23.99
CA ASP A 15 0.14 2.42 22.81
C ASP A 15 -0.46 1.01 22.87
N ARG A 16 -1.40 0.74 21.96
CA ARG A 16 -2.15 -0.52 21.91
C ARG A 16 -1.30 -1.78 21.73
N ASN A 17 -0.07 -1.64 21.20
CA ASN A 17 0.85 -2.76 20.95
C ASN A 17 1.98 -2.81 22.01
N GLY A 18 2.10 -1.78 22.86
CA GLY A 18 3.15 -1.70 23.87
C GLY A 18 4.56 -1.62 23.28
N LEU A 19 4.74 -0.88 22.19
CA LEU A 19 5.99 -0.82 21.42
C LEU A 19 7.15 -0.13 22.17
N ARG A 20 6.88 0.47 23.34
CA ARG A 20 7.89 1.15 24.16
C ARG A 20 7.87 0.61 25.59
N PRO A 21 9.04 0.39 26.20
CA PRO A 21 9.11 -0.09 27.57
C PRO A 21 8.75 1.03 28.56
N ALA A 22 8.05 0.65 29.63
CA ALA A 22 7.87 1.47 30.81
C ALA A 22 7.77 0.57 32.05
N ARG A 23 8.57 0.87 33.06
CA ARG A 23 8.76 0.11 34.30
C ARG A 23 8.53 1.02 35.48
N TRP A 24 7.93 0.49 36.53
CA TRP A 24 7.67 1.27 37.74
C TRP A 24 8.08 0.52 39.00
N ILE A 25 8.45 1.28 40.03
CA ILE A 25 8.79 0.81 41.37
C ILE A 25 8.01 1.67 42.37
N GLN A 26 7.37 1.03 43.34
CA GLN A 26 6.79 1.67 44.52
C GLN A 26 7.68 1.35 45.71
N THR A 27 8.08 2.37 46.47
CA THR A 27 8.85 2.19 47.70
C THR A 27 7.95 2.04 48.93
N VAL A 28 8.52 1.57 50.03
CA VAL A 28 7.81 1.44 51.32
C VAL A 28 7.45 2.79 51.97
N ASP A 29 8.04 3.89 51.50
CA ASP A 29 7.70 5.27 51.88
C ASP A 29 6.82 5.98 50.81
N ASP A 30 6.03 5.19 50.08
CA ASP A 30 4.99 5.62 49.12
C ASP A 30 5.49 6.51 47.97
N ARG A 31 6.77 6.39 47.60
CA ARG A 31 7.30 7.01 46.38
C ARG A 31 7.10 6.08 45.21
N VAL A 32 6.70 6.65 44.09
CA VAL A 32 6.58 5.94 42.82
C VAL A 32 7.61 6.47 41.84
N VAL A 33 8.43 5.57 41.28
CA VAL A 33 9.40 5.87 40.24
C VAL A 33 8.98 5.13 38.99
N LEU A 34 8.79 5.84 37.87
CA LEU A 34 8.50 5.27 36.56
C LEU A 34 9.56 5.71 35.57
N ALA A 35 10.13 4.76 34.83
CA ALA A 35 11.15 5.01 33.82
C ALA A 35 11.05 4.01 32.66
N SER A 36 11.73 4.31 31.54
CA SER A 36 11.79 3.40 30.39
C SER A 36 12.55 2.11 30.69
N GLU A 37 13.47 2.13 31.65
CA GLU A 37 14.29 1.01 32.06
C GLU A 37 14.27 0.83 33.58
N THR A 38 14.62 -0.37 34.05
CA THR A 38 14.86 -0.63 35.47
C THR A 38 16.29 -0.25 35.85
N GLY A 39 16.50 0.31 37.04
CA GLY A 39 17.84 0.65 37.53
C GLY A 39 18.29 2.08 37.25
N VAL A 40 17.41 2.94 36.71
CA VAL A 40 17.68 4.38 36.52
C VAL A 40 17.81 5.11 37.85
N PHE A 41 17.08 4.66 38.86
CA PHE A 41 17.16 5.19 40.22
C PHE A 41 17.50 4.05 41.18
N ASP A 42 18.55 4.24 41.98
CA ASP A 42 19.03 3.24 42.92
C ASP A 42 18.11 3.19 44.16
N VAL A 43 17.37 2.10 44.29
CA VAL A 43 16.47 1.84 45.43
C VAL A 43 16.95 0.56 46.12
N PRO A 44 17.36 0.65 47.41
CA PRO A 44 17.70 -0.53 48.19
C PRO A 44 16.57 -1.56 48.17
N SER A 45 16.91 -2.84 48.03
CA SER A 45 15.92 -3.90 47.78
C SER A 45 14.92 -4.07 48.93
N ASP A 46 15.33 -3.76 50.15
CA ASP A 46 14.52 -3.74 51.37
C ASP A 46 13.53 -2.56 51.44
N ARG A 47 13.72 -1.55 50.58
CA ARG A 47 12.85 -0.37 50.46
C ARG A 47 11.84 -0.49 49.33
N ILE A 48 11.86 -1.57 48.54
CA ILE A 48 10.92 -1.80 47.44
C ILE A 48 9.66 -2.50 47.96
N ALA A 49 8.51 -1.82 47.90
CA ALA A 49 7.22 -2.40 48.22
C ALA A 49 6.65 -3.21 47.05
N ALA A 50 6.73 -2.65 45.83
CA ALA A 50 6.27 -3.30 44.61
C ALA A 50 7.06 -2.85 43.39
N LYS A 51 7.06 -3.67 42.34
CA LYS A 51 7.64 -3.32 41.04
C LYS A 51 6.82 -3.93 39.92
N GLY A 52 6.74 -3.24 38.79
CA GLY A 52 5.92 -3.68 37.66
C GLY A 52 6.36 -3.10 36.31
N ARG A 53 5.54 -3.36 35.31
CA ARG A 53 5.67 -2.80 33.96
C ARG A 53 4.30 -2.39 33.45
N LEU A 54 4.26 -1.38 32.58
CA LEU A 54 3.04 -1.09 31.85
C LEU A 54 2.80 -2.19 30.81
N GLN A 55 1.53 -2.44 30.54
CA GLN A 55 1.05 -3.41 29.55
C GLN A 55 0.28 -2.65 28.46
N PRO A 56 0.21 -3.20 27.23
CA PRO A 56 -0.56 -2.56 26.16
C PRO A 56 -2.01 -2.28 26.61
N GLY A 57 -2.50 -1.06 26.37
CA GLY A 57 -3.87 -0.65 26.70
C GLY A 57 -4.21 -0.52 28.20
N ARG A 58 -3.23 -0.65 29.11
CA ARG A 58 -3.43 -0.42 30.55
C ARG A 58 -2.80 0.89 31.00
N MET A 59 -3.50 1.59 31.88
CA MET A 59 -3.05 2.82 32.50
C MET A 59 -2.43 2.54 33.88
N PHE A 60 -1.41 3.31 34.23
CA PHE A 60 -0.85 3.37 35.57
C PHE A 60 -1.04 4.80 36.07
N VAL A 61 -1.90 5.00 37.07
CA VAL A 61 -2.25 6.33 37.58
C VAL A 61 -2.05 6.42 39.07
N VAL A 62 -1.41 7.49 39.51
CA VAL A 62 -1.23 7.88 40.90
C VAL A 62 -2.09 9.11 41.16
N ASP A 63 -3.03 8.99 42.10
CA ASP A 63 -3.80 10.13 42.59
C ASP A 63 -3.10 10.72 43.81
N THR A 64 -2.63 11.96 43.69
CA THR A 64 -1.90 12.63 44.77
C THR A 64 -2.81 13.26 45.83
N VAL A 65 -4.10 13.41 45.53
CA VAL A 65 -5.11 13.91 46.47
C VAL A 65 -5.60 12.78 47.37
N GLU A 66 -5.89 11.62 46.79
CA GLU A 66 -6.28 10.42 47.53
C GLU A 66 -5.08 9.66 48.12
N GLY A 67 -3.87 9.93 47.62
CA GLY A 67 -2.63 9.33 48.11
C GLY A 67 -2.48 7.86 47.76
N ARG A 68 -2.98 7.42 46.59
CA ARG A 68 -2.96 6.02 46.17
C ARG A 68 -2.70 5.82 44.68
N ILE A 69 -2.32 4.60 44.31
CA ILE A 69 -2.32 4.14 42.93
C ILE A 69 -3.74 3.67 42.59
N VAL A 70 -4.33 4.23 41.55
CA VAL A 70 -5.68 3.89 41.08
C VAL A 70 -5.58 2.71 40.11
N ALA A 71 -6.45 1.72 40.29
CA ALA A 71 -6.46 0.54 39.43
C ALA A 71 -6.98 0.89 38.02
N ASP A 72 -6.41 0.27 36.98
CA ASP A 72 -6.81 0.45 35.58
C ASP A 72 -8.31 0.22 35.34
N ASP A 73 -8.87 -0.82 35.98
CA ASP A 73 -10.29 -1.18 35.83
C ASP A 73 -11.22 -0.14 36.49
N GLU A 74 -10.77 0.48 37.59
CA GLU A 74 -11.50 1.54 38.28
C GLU A 74 -11.57 2.79 37.41
N ILE A 75 -10.43 3.22 36.85
CA ILE A 75 -10.36 4.38 35.94
C ILE A 75 -11.30 4.18 34.74
N LYS A 76 -11.24 3.00 34.13
CA LYS A 76 -12.07 2.66 32.97
C LYS A 76 -13.55 2.58 33.34
N HIS A 77 -13.88 2.02 34.51
CA HIS A 77 -15.25 1.97 34.99
C HIS A 77 -15.83 3.38 35.20
N ASP A 78 -15.07 4.27 35.84
CA ASP A 78 -15.49 5.64 36.11
C ASP A 78 -15.77 6.42 34.82
N VAL A 79 -14.94 6.24 33.78
CA VAL A 79 -15.14 6.88 32.48
C VAL A 79 -16.30 6.23 31.73
N SER A 80 -16.32 4.90 31.60
CA SER A 80 -17.37 4.18 30.87
C SER A 80 -18.76 4.25 31.52
N GLY A 81 -18.83 4.60 32.80
CA GLY A 81 -20.08 4.75 33.56
C GLY A 81 -20.66 6.17 33.55
N ARG A 82 -19.98 7.18 32.96
CA ARG A 82 -20.46 8.58 32.98
C ARG A 82 -21.78 8.76 32.25
N PHE A 83 -21.93 8.05 31.13
CA PHE A 83 -23.10 8.09 30.27
C PHE A 83 -23.51 6.68 29.88
N PRO A 84 -24.78 6.46 29.47
CA PRO A 84 -25.25 5.14 29.08
C PRO A 84 -24.80 4.80 27.65
N TYR A 85 -23.49 4.77 27.37
CA TYR A 85 -22.94 4.60 26.02
C TYR A 85 -23.49 3.37 25.30
N GLY A 86 -23.67 2.24 26.00
CA GLY A 86 -24.30 1.04 25.40
C GLY A 86 -25.68 1.34 24.80
N LYS A 87 -26.53 2.08 25.51
CA LYS A 87 -27.86 2.48 25.00
C LYS A 87 -27.76 3.47 23.83
N TRP A 88 -26.73 4.31 23.81
CA TRP A 88 -26.49 5.24 22.71
C TRP A 88 -26.07 4.48 21.45
N LEU A 89 -25.18 3.50 21.59
CA LEU A 89 -24.73 2.65 20.50
C LEU A 89 -25.90 1.81 19.95
N ASP A 90 -26.64 1.11 20.82
CA ASP A 90 -27.77 0.25 20.43
C ASP A 90 -28.88 1.00 19.66
N LYS A 91 -29.04 2.31 19.91
CA LYS A 91 -30.10 3.12 19.31
C LYS A 91 -29.68 3.86 18.04
N ASN A 92 -28.40 4.24 17.94
CA ASN A 92 -27.96 5.19 16.92
C ASN A 92 -26.94 4.61 15.94
N VAL A 93 -26.30 3.48 16.24
CA VAL A 93 -25.45 2.78 15.28
C VAL A 93 -26.30 1.81 14.48
N PHE A 94 -26.23 1.90 13.16
CA PHE A 94 -26.96 1.04 12.24
C PHE A 94 -25.99 0.07 11.60
N ASP A 95 -26.19 -1.23 11.76
CA ASP A 95 -25.34 -2.21 11.10
C ASP A 95 -25.76 -2.37 9.63
N LEU A 96 -24.80 -2.32 8.70
CA LEU A 96 -25.05 -2.35 7.25
C LEU A 96 -25.97 -3.50 6.80
N HIS A 97 -25.84 -4.68 7.42
CA HIS A 97 -26.60 -5.87 7.07
C HIS A 97 -28.06 -5.82 7.54
N GLU A 98 -28.37 -4.94 8.50
CA GLU A 98 -29.71 -4.72 9.05
C GLU A 98 -30.49 -3.66 8.28
N LEU A 99 -29.80 -2.78 7.52
CA LEU A 99 -30.45 -1.79 6.67
C LEU A 99 -31.40 -2.45 5.65
N GLU A 100 -32.53 -1.79 5.36
CA GLU A 100 -33.56 -2.28 4.45
C GLU A 100 -32.98 -2.75 3.11
N PRO A 101 -33.22 -4.01 2.70
CA PRO A 101 -32.70 -4.55 1.45
C PRO A 101 -33.18 -3.74 0.25
N SER A 102 -32.25 -3.36 -0.63
CA SER A 102 -32.55 -2.66 -1.87
C SER A 102 -31.93 -3.40 -3.07
N PRO A 103 -32.60 -3.43 -4.23
CA PRO A 103 -32.09 -4.11 -5.40
C PRO A 103 -30.83 -3.39 -5.94
N PRO A 104 -29.73 -4.12 -6.21
CA PRO A 104 -28.55 -3.53 -6.80
C PRO A 104 -28.80 -3.06 -8.23
N ALA A 105 -27.91 -2.18 -8.71
CA ALA A 105 -27.85 -1.84 -10.12
C ALA A 105 -27.64 -3.10 -10.96
N ALA A 106 -28.19 -3.12 -12.18
CA ALA A 106 -27.99 -4.24 -13.09
C ALA A 106 -26.50 -4.43 -13.41
N PRO A 107 -25.98 -5.67 -13.40
CA PRO A 107 -24.61 -5.95 -13.75
C PRO A 107 -24.36 -5.65 -15.24
N VAL A 108 -23.15 -5.23 -15.56
CA VAL A 108 -22.70 -5.09 -16.95
C VAL A 108 -22.25 -6.47 -17.45
N THR A 109 -22.74 -6.90 -18.61
CA THR A 109 -22.45 -8.25 -19.15
C THR A 109 -22.16 -8.21 -20.64
N GLY A 110 -21.60 -9.30 -21.17
CA GLY A 110 -21.33 -9.48 -22.60
C GLY A 110 -20.37 -8.42 -23.17
N ASP A 111 -20.60 -8.02 -24.42
CA ASP A 111 -19.72 -7.08 -25.14
C ASP A 111 -19.56 -5.74 -24.41
N GLU A 112 -20.58 -5.27 -23.70
CA GLU A 112 -20.53 -4.01 -22.97
C GLU A 112 -19.56 -4.10 -21.77
N LEU A 113 -19.48 -5.27 -21.11
CA LEU A 113 -18.50 -5.50 -20.05
C LEU A 113 -17.09 -5.37 -20.61
N ASN A 114 -16.79 -6.01 -21.74
CA ASN A 114 -15.47 -5.93 -22.37
C ASN A 114 -15.11 -4.49 -22.80
N ARG A 115 -16.08 -3.73 -23.32
CA ARG A 115 -15.86 -2.30 -23.67
C ARG A 115 -15.53 -1.48 -22.44
N GLN A 116 -16.26 -1.66 -21.35
CA GLN A 116 -15.99 -0.94 -20.10
C GLN A 116 -14.65 -1.36 -19.50
N LEU A 117 -14.34 -2.65 -19.45
CA LEU A 117 -13.04 -3.16 -18.99
C LEU A 117 -11.89 -2.48 -19.75
N ARG A 118 -11.95 -2.41 -21.08
CA ARG A 118 -10.95 -1.68 -21.89
C ARG A 118 -10.92 -0.18 -21.57
N ALA A 119 -12.08 0.46 -21.42
CA ALA A 119 -12.18 1.89 -21.11
C ALA A 119 -11.60 2.26 -19.74
N PHE A 120 -11.67 1.35 -18.78
CA PHE A 120 -11.04 1.48 -17.46
C PHE A 120 -9.59 0.96 -17.42
N GLY A 121 -9.07 0.46 -18.55
CA GLY A 121 -7.68 0.02 -18.68
C GLY A 121 -7.39 -1.39 -18.15
N TYR A 122 -8.39 -2.25 -17.99
CA TYR A 122 -8.15 -3.67 -17.70
C TYR A 122 -7.49 -4.37 -18.88
N THR A 123 -6.65 -5.33 -18.54
CA THR A 123 -5.97 -6.24 -19.44
C THR A 123 -6.30 -7.69 -19.09
N ASP A 124 -5.99 -8.62 -19.99
CA ASP A 124 -6.07 -10.06 -19.73
C ASP A 124 -5.13 -10.48 -18.59
N GLU A 125 -3.96 -9.81 -18.48
CA GLU A 125 -3.04 -10.00 -17.35
C GLU A 125 -3.67 -9.61 -16.01
N ASP A 126 -4.40 -8.49 -15.96
CA ASP A 126 -5.10 -8.07 -14.72
C ASP A 126 -6.13 -9.11 -14.29
N LEU A 127 -6.91 -9.64 -15.23
CA LEU A 127 -7.91 -10.66 -14.91
C LEU A 127 -7.26 -11.97 -14.46
N SER A 128 -6.28 -12.47 -15.21
CA SER A 128 -5.67 -13.78 -14.97
C SER A 128 -4.69 -13.82 -13.79
N ILE A 129 -3.93 -12.74 -13.55
CA ILE A 129 -2.93 -12.67 -12.47
C ILE A 129 -3.55 -12.12 -11.18
N LEU A 130 -4.52 -11.20 -11.26
CA LEU A 130 -5.03 -10.50 -10.07
C LEU A 130 -6.45 -10.95 -9.71
N VAL A 131 -7.43 -10.69 -10.58
CA VAL A 131 -8.86 -10.85 -10.25
C VAL A 131 -9.24 -12.31 -10.05
N GLU A 132 -8.85 -13.18 -10.98
CA GLU A 132 -9.17 -14.61 -10.95
C GLU A 132 -8.56 -15.31 -9.72
N PRO A 133 -7.26 -15.15 -9.37
CA PRO A 133 -6.71 -15.75 -8.16
C PRO A 133 -7.35 -15.24 -6.87
N MET A 134 -7.62 -13.93 -6.77
CA MET A 134 -8.29 -13.35 -5.59
C MET A 134 -9.71 -13.91 -5.42
N ALA A 135 -10.48 -14.02 -6.50
CA ALA A 135 -11.82 -14.58 -6.47
C ALA A 135 -11.85 -16.10 -6.23
N ARG A 136 -10.77 -16.81 -6.60
CA ARG A 136 -10.64 -18.26 -6.38
C ARG A 136 -10.23 -18.61 -4.97
N ASP A 137 -9.13 -18.02 -4.51
CA ASP A 137 -8.41 -18.45 -3.31
C ASP A 137 -8.65 -17.53 -2.10
N GLY A 138 -9.27 -16.37 -2.32
CA GLY A 138 -9.49 -15.37 -1.27
C GLY A 138 -8.20 -14.73 -0.77
N LYS A 139 -7.15 -14.72 -1.60
CA LYS A 139 -5.82 -14.19 -1.26
C LYS A 139 -5.23 -13.45 -2.44
N GLU A 140 -4.47 -12.40 -2.15
CA GLU A 140 -3.68 -11.70 -3.15
C GLU A 140 -2.64 -12.66 -3.77
N PRO A 141 -2.44 -12.61 -5.11
CA PRO A 141 -1.45 -13.41 -5.79
C PRO A 141 -0.02 -13.11 -5.30
N VAL A 142 0.83 -14.13 -5.31
CA VAL A 142 2.25 -14.00 -4.95
C VAL A 142 3.10 -14.06 -6.22
N GLY A 143 3.93 -13.03 -6.42
CA GLY A 143 4.91 -12.96 -7.49
C GLY A 143 6.35 -13.18 -7.02
N SER A 144 7.29 -13.11 -7.96
CA SER A 144 8.74 -13.18 -7.69
C SER A 144 9.50 -12.28 -8.67
N MET A 145 10.82 -12.13 -8.47
CA MET A 145 11.68 -11.16 -9.15
C MET A 145 11.34 -9.69 -8.80
N GLY A 146 12.10 -8.75 -9.35
CA GLY A 146 11.89 -7.30 -9.13
C GLY A 146 11.05 -6.68 -10.25
N THR A 147 10.47 -5.51 -9.97
CA THR A 147 9.84 -4.67 -10.99
C THR A 147 10.90 -4.03 -11.87
N ASP A 148 10.89 -4.38 -13.15
CA ASP A 148 11.83 -3.87 -14.16
C ASP A 148 11.12 -3.17 -15.33
N THR A 149 9.84 -2.84 -15.13
CA THR A 149 9.05 -1.96 -15.99
C THR A 149 9.34 -0.49 -15.70
N PRO A 150 9.00 0.43 -16.62
CA PRO A 150 9.15 1.86 -16.41
C PRO A 150 8.32 2.39 -15.23
N LEU A 151 8.77 3.50 -14.64
CA LEU A 151 7.89 4.31 -13.79
C LEU A 151 6.70 4.80 -14.61
N ALA A 152 5.53 4.96 -13.98
CA ALA A 152 4.30 5.36 -14.68
C ALA A 152 4.48 6.61 -15.57
N VAL A 153 5.17 7.64 -15.07
CA VAL A 153 5.47 8.87 -15.82
C VAL A 153 6.34 8.68 -17.08
N LEU A 154 7.01 7.54 -17.20
CA LEU A 154 7.89 7.17 -18.32
C LEU A 154 7.26 6.11 -19.23
N SER A 155 6.09 5.57 -18.86
CA SER A 155 5.39 4.55 -19.64
C SER A 155 4.71 5.17 -20.87
N ASP A 156 4.70 4.42 -21.97
CA ASP A 156 3.96 4.74 -23.18
C ASP A 156 2.56 4.06 -23.25
N GLN A 157 2.12 3.40 -22.16
CA GLN A 157 0.90 2.58 -22.10
C GLN A 157 -0.32 3.28 -21.48
N SER A 158 -0.24 4.58 -21.17
CA SER A 158 -1.28 5.35 -20.45
C SER A 158 -1.67 4.67 -19.12
N PRO A 159 -0.77 4.60 -18.14
CA PRO A 159 -1.02 3.94 -16.85
C PRO A 159 -2.16 4.59 -16.07
N THR A 160 -2.79 3.84 -15.17
CA THR A 160 -3.80 4.41 -14.27
C THR A 160 -3.15 5.35 -13.26
N LEU A 161 -3.91 6.30 -12.72
CA LEU A 161 -3.37 7.28 -11.77
C LEU A 161 -2.80 6.60 -10.52
N PHE A 162 -3.33 5.44 -10.13
CA PHE A 162 -2.84 4.65 -9.00
C PHE A 162 -1.34 4.32 -9.12
N GLN A 163 -0.85 4.02 -10.32
CA GLN A 163 0.55 3.60 -10.54
C GLN A 163 1.59 4.72 -10.32
N TYR A 164 1.15 5.98 -10.21
CA TYR A 164 2.02 7.11 -9.89
C TYR A 164 2.32 7.22 -8.39
N PHE A 165 1.67 6.42 -7.55
CA PHE A 165 1.85 6.43 -6.11
C PHE A 165 2.57 5.19 -5.62
N HIS A 166 3.43 5.36 -4.63
CA HIS A 166 4.15 4.28 -3.97
C HIS A 166 3.85 4.28 -2.49
N GLN A 167 3.57 3.11 -1.94
CA GLN A 167 3.29 2.94 -0.50
C GLN A 167 4.53 3.31 0.31
N LEU A 168 4.35 4.18 1.31
CA LEU A 168 5.36 4.39 2.33
C LEU A 168 5.34 3.23 3.32
N PHE A 169 6.49 2.95 3.92
CA PHE A 169 6.67 1.91 4.92
C PHE A 169 7.58 2.41 6.03
N ALA A 170 7.44 1.81 7.20
CA ALA A 170 8.23 2.18 8.36
C ALA A 170 9.61 1.52 8.30
N GLN A 171 10.65 2.32 8.52
CA GLN A 171 12.02 1.82 8.63
C GLN A 171 12.72 2.49 9.80
N VAL A 172 13.19 1.68 10.76
CA VAL A 172 13.94 2.09 11.96
C VAL A 172 13.12 2.91 12.98
N THR A 173 12.45 3.99 12.56
CA THR A 173 11.73 4.95 13.42
C THR A 173 10.62 4.31 14.23
N ASN A 174 9.88 3.40 13.60
CA ASN A 174 8.81 2.60 14.17
C ASN A 174 8.80 1.23 13.47
N PRO A 175 8.33 0.18 14.17
CA PRO A 175 8.25 -1.15 13.57
C PRO A 175 6.96 -1.32 12.74
N PRO A 176 7.00 -2.11 11.64
CA PRO A 176 5.79 -2.68 11.06
C PRO A 176 5.14 -3.71 12.01
N ILE A 177 3.89 -4.09 11.72
CA ILE A 177 3.11 -5.10 12.47
C ILE A 177 3.01 -6.38 11.63
N ASP A 178 2.82 -7.54 12.28
CA ASP A 178 2.51 -8.79 11.58
C ASP A 178 0.97 -8.93 11.41
N PRO A 179 0.40 -8.70 10.21
CA PRO A 179 -1.04 -8.71 10.01
C PRO A 179 -1.67 -10.10 10.17
N ILE A 180 -0.87 -11.16 10.22
CA ILE A 180 -1.34 -12.55 10.35
C ILE A 180 -1.28 -12.96 11.83
N ARG A 181 -0.12 -12.80 12.47
CA ARG A 181 0.12 -13.26 13.85
C ARG A 181 -0.40 -12.29 14.90
N GLU A 182 -0.46 -11.00 14.57
CA GLU A 182 -0.93 -9.93 15.46
C GLU A 182 -2.27 -9.36 14.98
N ASN A 183 -3.05 -10.11 14.18
CA ASN A 183 -4.33 -9.64 13.64
C ASN A 183 -5.32 -9.19 14.74
N LEU A 184 -5.22 -9.73 15.96
CA LEU A 184 -6.07 -9.32 17.09
C LEU A 184 -5.99 -7.82 17.41
N VAL A 185 -4.85 -7.18 17.12
CA VAL A 185 -4.68 -5.74 17.31
C VAL A 185 -4.99 -4.95 16.04
N MET A 186 -5.46 -5.58 14.96
CA MET A 186 -5.82 -4.90 13.72
C MET A 186 -7.34 -4.93 13.51
N THR A 187 -7.87 -3.94 12.79
CA THR A 187 -9.28 -3.93 12.40
C THR A 187 -9.52 -3.12 11.12
N LEU A 188 -10.38 -3.68 10.28
CA LEU A 188 -10.97 -3.02 9.12
C LEU A 188 -12.39 -2.51 9.38
N GLU A 189 -12.92 -2.71 10.59
CA GLU A 189 -14.22 -2.16 10.96
C GLU A 189 -14.20 -0.64 10.80
N THR A 190 -15.18 -0.13 10.07
CA THR A 190 -15.26 1.28 9.72
C THR A 190 -16.71 1.73 9.68
N ASN A 191 -16.89 3.04 9.74
CA ASN A 191 -18.19 3.68 9.81
C ASN A 191 -18.35 4.74 8.71
N ILE A 192 -19.58 4.92 8.26
CA ILE A 192 -19.99 5.97 7.33
C ILE A 192 -21.09 6.81 7.99
N GLY A 193 -20.90 8.12 7.98
CA GLY A 193 -21.88 9.08 8.47
C GLY A 193 -21.20 10.39 8.88
N PRO A 194 -21.98 11.36 9.39
CA PRO A 194 -21.46 12.61 9.90
C PRO A 194 -20.72 12.41 11.23
N ASP A 195 -19.49 12.92 11.33
CA ASP A 195 -18.74 12.98 12.58
C ASP A 195 -19.22 14.16 13.44
N GLY A 196 -19.46 13.89 14.73
CA GLY A 196 -19.90 14.89 15.71
C GLY A 196 -18.76 15.74 16.28
N ASN A 197 -19.11 16.68 17.17
CA ASN A 197 -18.11 17.47 17.90
C ASN A 197 -17.34 16.58 18.88
N THR A 198 -16.01 16.49 18.73
CA THR A 198 -15.14 15.66 19.58
C THR A 198 -15.15 16.06 21.06
N PHE A 199 -15.52 17.30 21.40
CA PHE A 199 -15.56 17.77 22.78
C PHE A 199 -16.89 17.50 23.50
N ASP A 200 -17.94 17.13 22.77
CA ASP A 200 -19.28 16.90 23.32
C ASP A 200 -19.62 15.41 23.29
N GLU A 201 -19.99 14.85 24.43
CA GLU A 201 -20.42 13.45 24.54
C GLU A 201 -21.94 13.37 24.35
N THR A 202 -22.38 13.15 23.11
CA THR A 202 -23.81 13.11 22.75
C THR A 202 -24.21 11.84 22.00
N PRO A 203 -25.46 11.36 22.13
CA PRO A 203 -25.93 10.18 21.40
C PRO A 203 -25.96 10.38 19.87
N GLU A 204 -26.11 11.61 19.40
CA GLU A 204 -26.12 11.94 17.96
C GLU A 204 -24.77 11.63 17.29
N SER A 205 -23.67 11.71 18.05
CA SER A 205 -22.34 11.34 17.54
C SER A 205 -22.19 9.86 17.21
N CYS A 206 -23.11 9.01 17.71
CA CYS A 206 -23.17 7.60 17.37
C CYS A 206 -23.96 7.32 16.08
N HIS A 207 -24.54 8.33 15.42
CA HIS A 207 -25.40 8.19 14.24
C HIS A 207 -24.60 7.82 12.99
N GLN A 208 -24.25 6.54 12.89
CA GLN A 208 -23.27 6.01 11.92
C GLN A 208 -23.74 4.65 11.38
N ILE A 209 -23.44 4.38 10.11
CA ILE A 209 -23.57 3.05 9.53
C ILE A 209 -22.28 2.29 9.79
N ARG A 210 -22.34 1.22 10.59
CA ARG A 210 -21.21 0.36 10.90
C ARG A 210 -21.07 -0.75 9.86
N MET A 211 -19.82 -0.97 9.43
CA MET A 211 -19.46 -1.95 8.41
C MET A 211 -18.26 -2.78 8.89
N PRO A 212 -18.26 -4.10 8.63
CA PRO A 212 -17.15 -4.97 9.03
C PRO A 212 -15.84 -4.67 8.29
N GLY A 213 -15.94 -4.07 7.10
CA GLY A 213 -14.83 -3.69 6.24
C GLY A 213 -15.23 -2.52 5.33
N PRO A 214 -14.25 -1.86 4.69
CA PRO A 214 -14.50 -0.73 3.81
C PRO A 214 -14.91 -1.13 2.38
N PHE A 215 -14.93 -2.43 2.04
CA PHE A 215 -15.18 -2.87 0.66
C PHE A 215 -16.57 -3.48 0.53
N LEU A 216 -17.33 -2.96 -0.43
CA LEU A 216 -18.76 -3.24 -0.56
C LEU A 216 -19.03 -4.04 -1.82
N ASP A 217 -19.87 -5.07 -1.71
CA ASP A 217 -20.54 -5.65 -2.87
C ASP A 217 -21.66 -4.71 -3.39
N ASN A 218 -22.23 -5.05 -4.56
CA ASN A 218 -23.26 -4.22 -5.19
C ASN A 218 -24.56 -4.16 -4.38
N THR A 219 -24.88 -5.22 -3.62
CA THR A 219 -26.08 -5.29 -2.77
C THR A 219 -25.92 -4.41 -1.53
N GLN A 220 -24.74 -4.43 -0.91
CA GLN A 220 -24.37 -3.58 0.22
C GLN A 220 -24.37 -2.10 -0.17
N LEU A 221 -23.78 -1.75 -1.32
CA LEU A 221 -23.86 -0.38 -1.84
C LEU A 221 -25.32 0.04 -2.08
N ALA A 222 -26.16 -0.85 -2.59
CA ALA A 222 -27.57 -0.54 -2.84
C ALA A 222 -28.35 -0.24 -1.55
N ARG A 223 -28.05 -0.93 -0.45
CA ARG A 223 -28.63 -0.62 0.87
C ARG A 223 -28.23 0.78 1.33
N ILE A 224 -26.95 1.13 1.24
CA ILE A 224 -26.46 2.46 1.60
C ILE A 224 -27.05 3.53 0.68
N ALA A 225 -27.11 3.29 -0.63
CA ALA A 225 -27.53 4.29 -1.61
C ALA A 225 -29.03 4.63 -1.55
N ASN A 226 -29.85 3.74 -0.98
CA ASN A 226 -31.30 3.90 -0.93
C ASN A 226 -31.85 3.91 0.51
N THR A 227 -30.99 3.92 1.53
CA THR A 227 -31.44 3.97 2.91
C THR A 227 -32.14 5.31 3.18
N THR A 228 -33.23 5.23 3.94
CA THR A 228 -33.91 6.37 4.56
C THR A 228 -34.06 6.13 6.07
N GLU A 229 -33.33 5.13 6.58
CA GLU A 229 -33.32 4.82 8.00
C GLU A 229 -32.50 5.84 8.77
N GLY A 230 -32.96 6.20 9.96
CA GLY A 230 -32.33 7.25 10.72
C GLY A 230 -32.46 8.62 10.04
N ALA A 231 -31.35 9.36 10.01
CA ALA A 231 -31.21 10.66 9.36
C ALA A 231 -30.22 10.59 8.19
N PHE A 232 -29.98 9.41 7.62
CA PHE A 232 -29.08 9.25 6.48
C PHE A 232 -29.74 9.71 5.19
N GLU A 233 -29.05 10.57 4.46
CA GLU A 233 -29.50 11.15 3.19
C GLU A 233 -28.39 10.96 2.13
N PRO A 234 -28.35 9.80 1.45
CA PRO A 234 -27.34 9.51 0.45
C PRO A 234 -27.54 10.28 -0.85
N ARG A 235 -26.46 10.79 -1.44
CA ARG A 235 -26.47 11.43 -2.77
C ARG A 235 -25.40 10.83 -3.68
N ARG A 236 -25.82 10.31 -4.83
CA ARG A 236 -24.90 9.89 -5.90
C ARG A 236 -24.48 11.09 -6.76
N LEU A 237 -23.17 11.27 -6.93
CA LEU A 237 -22.53 12.31 -7.73
C LEU A 237 -21.72 11.67 -8.86
N SER A 238 -21.87 12.17 -10.09
CA SER A 238 -21.24 11.56 -11.26
C SER A 238 -19.78 11.96 -11.41
N MET A 239 -18.90 10.97 -11.56
CA MET A 239 -17.48 11.12 -11.90
C MET A 239 -17.26 11.01 -13.42
N LEU A 240 -18.15 11.57 -14.23
CA LEU A 240 -18.08 11.48 -15.70
C LEU A 240 -17.92 12.86 -16.35
N PHE A 241 -17.18 12.92 -17.45
CA PHE A 241 -17.04 14.11 -18.29
C PHE A 241 -17.27 13.81 -19.78
N PRO A 242 -17.73 14.79 -20.58
CA PRO A 242 -17.98 14.57 -22.00
C PRO A 242 -16.68 14.31 -22.77
N ALA A 243 -16.60 13.23 -23.56
CA ALA A 243 -15.45 12.93 -24.41
C ALA A 243 -15.17 14.05 -25.42
N ALA A 244 -16.24 14.70 -25.91
CA ALA A 244 -16.17 15.83 -26.83
C ALA A 244 -15.50 17.08 -26.24
N ALA A 245 -15.36 17.17 -24.91
CA ALA A 245 -14.66 18.27 -24.26
C ALA A 245 -13.13 18.13 -24.32
N GLY A 246 -12.61 16.98 -24.80
CA GLY A 246 -11.18 16.74 -24.92
C GLY A 246 -10.44 16.86 -23.59
N GLU A 247 -9.16 17.23 -23.67
CA GLU A 247 -8.25 17.28 -22.50
C GLU A 247 -8.68 18.33 -21.46
N ASP A 248 -9.42 19.37 -21.87
CA ASP A 248 -9.91 20.42 -20.95
C ASP A 248 -11.15 19.97 -20.15
N GLY A 249 -11.81 18.89 -20.58
CA GLY A 249 -13.03 18.38 -19.97
C GLY A 249 -12.87 17.90 -18.53
N LEU A 250 -11.70 17.31 -18.21
CA LEU A 250 -11.42 16.75 -16.89
C LEU A 250 -11.37 17.83 -15.81
N ALA A 251 -10.66 18.93 -16.06
CA ALA A 251 -10.52 20.02 -15.10
C ALA A 251 -11.89 20.63 -14.74
N ALA A 252 -12.71 20.93 -15.75
CA ALA A 252 -14.05 21.48 -15.54
C ALA A 252 -14.98 20.49 -14.83
N ALA A 253 -14.84 19.19 -15.08
CA ALA A 253 -15.65 18.18 -14.40
C ALA A 253 -15.27 18.01 -12.93
N LEU A 254 -13.99 18.11 -12.60
CA LEU A 254 -13.52 18.13 -11.21
C LEU A 254 -14.07 19.33 -10.44
N ASP A 255 -14.06 20.53 -11.04
CA ASP A 255 -14.59 21.73 -10.39
C ASP A 255 -16.09 21.62 -10.13
N ARG A 256 -16.86 21.11 -11.11
CA ARG A 256 -18.28 20.82 -10.90
C ARG A 256 -18.51 19.78 -9.81
N LEU A 257 -17.76 18.68 -9.82
CA LEU A 257 -17.91 17.62 -8.83
C LEU A 257 -17.65 18.12 -7.40
N CYS A 258 -16.64 18.97 -7.21
CA CYS A 258 -16.37 19.62 -5.93
C CYS A 258 -17.52 20.51 -5.48
N HIS A 259 -18.05 21.34 -6.40
CA HIS A 259 -19.19 22.20 -6.13
C HIS A 259 -20.46 21.42 -5.79
N ASP A 260 -20.80 20.40 -6.59
CA ASP A 260 -21.97 19.55 -6.40
C ASP A 260 -21.89 18.78 -5.06
N ALA A 261 -20.67 18.39 -4.64
CA ALA A 261 -20.44 17.75 -3.35
C ALA A 261 -20.70 18.71 -2.18
N ALA A 262 -20.21 19.95 -2.24
CA ALA A 262 -20.47 20.97 -1.23
C ALA A 262 -21.97 21.30 -1.16
N GLN A 263 -22.61 21.51 -2.32
CA GLN A 263 -24.03 21.79 -2.40
C GLN A 263 -24.89 20.63 -1.86
N ALA A 264 -24.50 19.38 -2.11
CA ALA A 264 -25.22 18.23 -1.56
C ALA A 264 -25.20 18.21 -0.03
N ILE A 265 -24.08 18.60 0.59
CA ILE A 265 -23.99 18.71 2.06
C ILE A 265 -24.86 19.86 2.57
N ASP A 266 -24.84 21.01 1.89
CA ASP A 266 -25.72 22.15 2.21
C ASP A 266 -27.21 21.78 2.10
N ASP A 267 -27.55 20.88 1.17
CA ASP A 267 -28.91 20.32 1.00
C ASP A 267 -29.26 19.27 2.07
N GLY A 268 -28.34 18.95 2.99
CA GLY A 268 -28.53 18.01 4.09
C GLY A 268 -28.06 16.58 3.84
N CYS A 269 -27.40 16.30 2.71
CA CYS A 269 -26.87 14.97 2.42
C CYS A 269 -25.61 14.68 3.26
N ASN A 270 -25.59 13.55 3.96
CA ASN A 270 -24.50 13.14 4.85
C ASN A 270 -23.77 11.87 4.39
N ILE A 271 -24.13 11.35 3.21
CA ILE A 271 -23.38 10.30 2.51
C ILE A 271 -23.28 10.70 1.03
N LEU A 272 -22.07 10.89 0.53
CA LEU A 272 -21.82 11.20 -0.88
C LEU A 272 -21.22 9.99 -1.58
N ILE A 273 -21.89 9.50 -2.62
CA ILE A 273 -21.45 8.36 -3.44
C ILE A 273 -20.89 8.92 -4.75
N LEU A 274 -19.57 8.98 -4.86
CA LEU A 274 -18.88 9.37 -6.09
C LEU A 274 -18.86 8.17 -7.03
N SER A 275 -19.50 8.28 -8.21
CA SER A 275 -19.75 7.16 -9.10
C SER A 275 -19.32 7.41 -10.54
N ASP A 276 -18.46 6.55 -11.09
CA ASP A 276 -18.11 6.54 -12.53
C ASP A 276 -19.00 5.58 -13.34
N ARG A 277 -20.01 4.96 -12.70
CA ARG A 277 -21.01 4.14 -13.40
C ARG A 277 -21.76 4.98 -14.43
N GLY A 278 -21.95 4.41 -15.62
CA GLY A 278 -22.58 5.08 -16.76
C GLY A 278 -21.60 5.65 -17.78
N VAL A 279 -20.32 5.25 -17.71
CA VAL A 279 -19.39 5.37 -18.84
C VAL A 279 -20.04 4.84 -20.12
N ASP A 280 -19.87 5.56 -21.21
CA ASP A 280 -20.35 5.18 -22.54
C ASP A 280 -19.51 5.88 -23.62
N SER A 281 -19.83 5.67 -24.90
CA SER A 281 -19.14 6.33 -26.03
C SER A 281 -19.03 7.86 -25.99
N ARG A 282 -19.78 8.55 -25.13
CA ARG A 282 -19.78 10.02 -24.99
C ARG A 282 -19.27 10.50 -23.64
N ARG A 283 -19.22 9.64 -22.63
CA ARG A 283 -18.88 9.98 -21.24
C ARG A 283 -17.67 9.18 -20.80
N VAL A 284 -16.62 9.91 -20.39
CA VAL A 284 -15.34 9.39 -19.95
C VAL A 284 -15.28 9.46 -18.43
N PRO A 285 -14.76 8.43 -17.74
CA PRO A 285 -14.59 8.48 -16.30
C PRO A 285 -13.46 9.44 -15.90
N ILE A 286 -13.72 10.27 -14.90
CA ILE A 286 -12.68 10.95 -14.11
C ILE A 286 -11.93 9.84 -13.35
N PRO A 287 -10.58 9.84 -13.32
CA PRO A 287 -9.82 8.91 -12.49
C PRO A 287 -10.35 8.95 -11.05
N SER A 288 -10.79 7.81 -10.54
CA SER A 288 -11.56 7.68 -9.30
C SER A 288 -10.81 8.25 -8.09
N LEU A 289 -9.49 8.00 -8.04
CA LEU A 289 -8.60 8.55 -7.03
C LEU A 289 -8.54 10.09 -7.07
N LEU A 290 -8.49 10.68 -8.27
CA LEU A 290 -8.45 12.14 -8.43
C LEU A 290 -9.79 12.78 -8.04
N ALA A 291 -10.90 12.18 -8.45
CA ALA A 291 -12.24 12.63 -8.08
C ALA A 291 -12.41 12.65 -6.56
N LEU A 292 -12.10 11.53 -5.90
CA LEU A 292 -12.16 11.40 -4.45
C LEU A 292 -11.27 12.41 -3.75
N ALA A 293 -10.00 12.48 -4.12
CA ALA A 293 -9.03 13.31 -3.43
C ALA A 293 -9.34 14.81 -3.59
N ALA A 294 -9.77 15.23 -4.78
CA ALA A 294 -10.23 16.61 -5.04
C ALA A 294 -11.45 16.98 -4.19
N VAL A 295 -12.48 16.12 -4.15
CA VAL A 295 -13.68 16.34 -3.32
C VAL A 295 -13.29 16.37 -1.84
N ASN A 296 -12.54 15.37 -1.37
CA ASN A 296 -12.10 15.29 0.02
C ASN A 296 -11.35 16.56 0.45
N GLN A 297 -10.37 17.01 -0.34
CA GLN A 297 -9.60 18.21 -0.04
C GLN A 297 -10.44 19.49 -0.13
N HIS A 298 -11.37 19.58 -1.08
CA HIS A 298 -12.29 20.70 -1.20
C HIS A 298 -13.17 20.83 0.05
N LEU A 299 -13.82 19.75 0.47
CA LEU A 299 -14.67 19.74 1.67
C LEU A 299 -13.87 20.05 2.96
N VAL A 300 -12.59 19.65 3.02
CA VAL A 300 -11.70 20.02 4.14
C VAL A 300 -11.41 21.53 4.13
N LYS A 301 -11.12 22.11 2.96
CA LYS A 301 -10.88 23.57 2.82
C LYS A 301 -12.11 24.39 3.21
N GLU A 302 -13.30 23.91 2.87
CA GLU A 302 -14.59 24.53 3.25
C GLU A 302 -14.99 24.26 4.71
N GLY A 303 -14.29 23.38 5.43
CA GLY A 303 -14.57 23.06 6.83
C GLY A 303 -15.81 22.17 7.04
N ILE A 304 -16.33 21.55 5.99
CA ILE A 304 -17.57 20.73 6.01
C ILE A 304 -17.32 19.22 5.81
N ARG A 305 -16.06 18.78 5.66
CA ARG A 305 -15.72 17.37 5.42
C ARG A 305 -16.30 16.40 6.46
N MET A 306 -16.36 16.80 7.74
CA MET A 306 -16.88 15.95 8.82
C MET A 306 -18.40 15.72 8.73
N GLN A 307 -19.12 16.50 7.92
CA GLN A 307 -20.58 16.40 7.82
C GLN A 307 -21.06 15.26 6.91
N ALA A 308 -20.17 14.63 6.13
CA ALA A 308 -20.55 13.56 5.23
C ALA A 308 -19.51 12.43 5.12
N GLY A 309 -19.98 11.19 4.99
CA GLY A 309 -19.17 10.07 4.56
C GLY A 309 -18.97 10.08 3.04
N LEU A 310 -17.78 9.68 2.56
CA LEU A 310 -17.49 9.55 1.13
C LEU A 310 -17.43 8.07 0.75
N VAL A 311 -18.20 7.67 -0.26
CA VAL A 311 -18.20 6.32 -0.84
C VAL A 311 -17.80 6.42 -2.31
N VAL A 312 -16.96 5.51 -2.78
CA VAL A 312 -16.54 5.46 -4.19
C VAL A 312 -17.13 4.22 -4.85
N GLU A 313 -18.01 4.42 -5.84
CA GLU A 313 -18.49 3.39 -6.77
C GLU A 313 -17.66 3.51 -8.04
N THR A 314 -16.73 2.57 -8.26
CA THR A 314 -15.76 2.70 -9.35
C THR A 314 -15.58 1.43 -10.18
N GLY A 315 -15.44 1.61 -11.48
CA GLY A 315 -14.95 0.60 -12.40
C GLY A 315 -13.42 0.55 -12.52
N GLU A 316 -12.67 1.45 -11.88
CA GLU A 316 -11.22 1.55 -12.06
C GLU A 316 -10.42 0.68 -11.07
N ALA A 317 -10.89 0.49 -9.83
CA ALA A 317 -10.12 -0.22 -8.80
C ALA A 317 -10.18 -1.74 -8.96
N ARG A 318 -9.00 -2.38 -9.01
CA ARG A 318 -8.86 -3.84 -9.18
C ARG A 318 -7.71 -4.45 -8.38
N GLU A 319 -6.73 -3.65 -7.98
CA GLU A 319 -5.58 -4.10 -7.17
C GLU A 319 -5.70 -3.63 -5.73
N VAL A 320 -5.15 -4.41 -4.79
CA VAL A 320 -5.03 -4.02 -3.37
C VAL A 320 -4.46 -2.60 -3.20
N HIS A 321 -3.52 -2.21 -4.07
CA HIS A 321 -2.94 -0.88 -4.08
C HIS A 321 -3.96 0.23 -4.37
N ASP A 322 -4.85 0.02 -5.35
CA ASP A 322 -5.90 0.98 -5.72
C ASP A 322 -6.84 1.24 -4.54
N PHE A 323 -7.28 0.17 -3.89
CA PHE A 323 -8.14 0.24 -2.72
C PHE A 323 -7.44 0.94 -1.55
N ALA A 324 -6.17 0.61 -1.30
CA ALA A 324 -5.39 1.26 -0.25
C ALA A 324 -5.22 2.77 -0.50
N LEU A 325 -5.08 3.20 -1.77
CA LEU A 325 -5.05 4.61 -2.13
C LEU A 325 -6.41 5.28 -1.90
N LEU A 326 -7.51 4.69 -2.36
CA LEU A 326 -8.85 5.25 -2.17
C LEU A 326 -9.16 5.46 -0.68
N ILE A 327 -8.87 4.47 0.18
CA ILE A 327 -9.02 4.65 1.63
C ILE A 327 -8.05 5.72 2.16
N GLY A 328 -6.76 5.64 1.76
CA GLY A 328 -5.72 6.57 2.20
C GLY A 328 -5.98 8.04 1.85
N TYR A 329 -6.80 8.30 0.83
CA TYR A 329 -7.22 9.64 0.40
C TYR A 329 -8.66 10.03 0.81
N GLY A 330 -9.31 9.21 1.66
CA GLY A 330 -10.48 9.65 2.44
C GLY A 330 -11.79 8.96 2.12
N ALA A 331 -11.81 7.90 1.29
CA ALA A 331 -13.00 7.07 1.13
C ALA A 331 -13.29 6.33 2.43
N ALA A 332 -14.55 6.35 2.86
CA ALA A 332 -15.05 5.53 3.96
C ALA A 332 -15.40 4.11 3.49
N ALA A 333 -15.83 3.97 2.23
CA ALA A 333 -16.00 2.70 1.57
C ALA A 333 -15.77 2.77 0.04
N VAL A 334 -15.48 1.61 -0.55
CA VAL A 334 -15.27 1.45 -2.00
C VAL A 334 -16.10 0.25 -2.50
N ASN A 335 -16.86 0.47 -3.56
CA ASN A 335 -17.53 -0.58 -4.33
C ASN A 335 -16.86 -0.72 -5.71
N PRO A 336 -16.11 -1.80 -5.96
CA PRO A 336 -15.43 -2.04 -7.24
C PRO A 336 -16.36 -2.76 -8.23
N TYR A 337 -17.43 -2.08 -8.66
CA TYR A 337 -18.54 -2.74 -9.35
C TYR A 337 -18.12 -3.50 -10.60
N LEU A 338 -17.16 -2.96 -11.37
CA LEU A 338 -16.76 -3.57 -12.64
C LEU A 338 -15.85 -4.78 -12.42
N ALA A 339 -15.03 -4.78 -11.37
CA ALA A 339 -14.28 -5.96 -10.97
C ALA A 339 -15.22 -7.09 -10.53
N ILE A 340 -16.30 -6.76 -9.81
CA ILE A 340 -17.34 -7.72 -9.42
C ILE A 340 -18.06 -8.27 -10.66
N ASP A 341 -18.39 -7.43 -11.64
CA ASP A 341 -19.00 -7.86 -12.90
C ASP A 341 -18.03 -8.74 -13.73
N ALA A 342 -16.72 -8.49 -13.67
CA ALA A 342 -15.70 -9.36 -14.25
C ALA A 342 -15.64 -10.73 -13.55
N VAL A 343 -15.65 -10.76 -12.21
CA VAL A 343 -15.73 -12.02 -11.42
C VAL A 343 -16.98 -12.82 -11.78
N ARG A 344 -18.13 -12.14 -11.90
CA ARG A 344 -19.38 -12.76 -12.37
C ARG A 344 -19.18 -13.41 -13.74
N SER A 345 -18.60 -12.69 -14.69
CA SER A 345 -18.36 -13.22 -16.04
C SER A 345 -17.46 -14.46 -16.03
N LEU A 346 -16.44 -14.50 -15.16
CA LEU A 346 -15.55 -15.66 -15.00
C LEU A 346 -16.26 -16.88 -14.39
N VAL A 347 -17.23 -16.67 -13.49
CA VAL A 347 -18.06 -17.75 -12.94
C VAL A 347 -19.05 -18.26 -14.00
N GLU A 348 -19.72 -17.35 -14.70
CA GLU A 348 -20.71 -17.67 -15.74
C GLU A 348 -20.09 -18.37 -16.96
N SER A 349 -18.82 -18.07 -17.28
CA SER A 349 -18.04 -18.76 -18.32
C SER A 349 -17.50 -20.13 -17.88
N GLY A 350 -17.57 -20.45 -16.59
CA GLY A 350 -17.04 -21.68 -15.99
C GLY A 350 -15.54 -21.67 -15.71
N GLN A 351 -14.87 -20.51 -15.79
CA GLN A 351 -13.44 -20.35 -15.44
C GLN A 351 -13.21 -20.34 -13.92
N LEU A 352 -14.20 -19.86 -13.15
CA LEU A 352 -14.21 -19.92 -11.69
C LEU A 352 -15.27 -20.88 -11.17
N PRO A 353 -14.94 -21.77 -10.22
CA PRO A 353 -15.92 -22.67 -9.61
C PRO A 353 -16.78 -21.94 -8.56
N GLY A 354 -17.98 -22.47 -8.30
CA GLY A 354 -18.87 -21.99 -7.24
C GLY A 354 -19.90 -20.98 -7.73
N THR A 355 -20.47 -20.23 -6.79
CA THR A 355 -21.47 -19.18 -7.09
C THR A 355 -20.82 -17.80 -7.22
N VAL A 356 -21.51 -16.88 -7.91
CA VAL A 356 -21.04 -15.49 -8.06
C VAL A 356 -20.85 -14.81 -6.69
N ASP A 357 -21.75 -15.09 -5.73
CA ASP A 357 -21.68 -14.50 -4.40
C ASP A 357 -20.46 -15.01 -3.62
N GLU A 358 -20.17 -16.31 -3.68
CA GLU A 358 -18.98 -16.89 -3.04
C GLU A 358 -17.68 -16.35 -3.64
N ALA A 359 -17.60 -16.25 -4.97
CA ALA A 359 -16.42 -15.72 -5.66
C ALA A 359 -16.22 -14.23 -5.37
N THR A 360 -17.31 -13.45 -5.32
CA THR A 360 -17.28 -12.03 -4.94
C THR A 360 -16.82 -11.85 -3.50
N ALA A 361 -17.33 -12.66 -2.57
CA ALA A 361 -16.92 -12.61 -1.16
C ALA A 361 -15.42 -12.94 -1.01
N ARG A 362 -14.90 -13.93 -1.74
CA ARG A 362 -13.46 -14.24 -1.75
C ARG A 362 -12.63 -13.11 -2.33
N TYR A 363 -13.07 -12.52 -3.44
CA TYR A 363 -12.39 -11.38 -4.04
C TYR A 363 -12.28 -10.20 -3.06
N LEU A 364 -13.39 -9.80 -2.44
CA LEU A 364 -13.38 -8.70 -1.46
C LEU A 364 -12.54 -9.05 -0.23
N HIS A 365 -12.62 -10.29 0.28
CA HIS A 365 -11.79 -10.76 1.39
C HIS A 365 -10.28 -10.71 1.06
N ALA A 366 -9.88 -11.06 -0.17
CA ALA A 366 -8.49 -10.97 -0.62
C ALA A 366 -7.98 -9.51 -0.57
N VAL A 367 -8.85 -8.57 -0.96
CA VAL A 367 -8.54 -7.14 -0.92
C VAL A 367 -8.46 -6.62 0.52
N GLU A 368 -9.33 -7.10 1.42
CA GLU A 368 -9.28 -6.79 2.87
C GLU A 368 -7.96 -7.25 3.50
N GLU A 369 -7.57 -8.51 3.31
CA GLU A 369 -6.29 -9.04 3.78
C GLU A 369 -5.10 -8.27 3.19
N GLY A 370 -5.21 -7.90 1.92
CA GLY A 370 -4.25 -7.02 1.24
C GLY A 370 -4.14 -5.64 1.90
N LEU A 371 -5.26 -5.03 2.29
CA LEU A 371 -5.27 -3.74 2.99
C LEU A 371 -4.62 -3.84 4.38
N LEU A 372 -4.93 -4.89 5.15
CA LEU A 372 -4.25 -5.16 6.43
C LEU A 372 -2.74 -5.26 6.22
N LYS A 373 -2.29 -5.98 5.18
CA LYS A 373 -0.88 -6.06 4.81
C LYS A 373 -0.31 -4.67 4.53
N VAL A 374 -0.96 -3.82 3.74
CA VAL A 374 -0.47 -2.47 3.42
C VAL A 374 -0.37 -1.59 4.68
N MET A 375 -1.41 -1.55 5.51
CA MET A 375 -1.42 -0.80 6.78
C MET A 375 -0.30 -1.24 7.72
N SER A 376 -0.06 -2.55 7.78
CA SER A 376 0.95 -3.15 8.66
C SER A 376 2.38 -2.70 8.33
N LYS A 377 2.67 -2.35 7.06
CA LYS A 377 4.00 -1.85 6.63
C LYS A 377 4.41 -0.57 7.35
N MET A 378 3.44 0.27 7.72
CA MET A 378 3.70 1.49 8.51
C MET A 378 3.46 1.28 10.02
N GLY A 379 3.04 0.08 10.42
CA GLY A 379 2.64 -0.21 11.80
C GLY A 379 1.29 0.40 12.19
N ILE A 380 0.39 0.59 11.21
CA ILE A 380 -0.96 1.12 11.44
C ILE A 380 -1.92 -0.03 11.71
N SER A 381 -2.71 0.10 12.77
CA SER A 381 -3.60 -0.98 13.23
C SER A 381 -5.07 -0.82 12.86
N THR A 382 -5.57 0.40 12.60
CA THR A 382 -7.01 0.60 12.30
C THR A 382 -7.18 1.29 10.97
N VAL A 383 -8.15 0.82 10.18
CA VAL A 383 -8.47 1.46 8.90
C VAL A 383 -8.95 2.90 9.10
N GLN A 384 -9.62 3.18 10.22
CA GLN A 384 -10.06 4.53 10.59
C GLN A 384 -8.88 5.51 10.72
N SER A 385 -7.73 5.07 11.24
CA SER A 385 -6.52 5.90 11.31
C SER A 385 -5.77 5.97 9.98
N TYR A 386 -5.92 4.95 9.14
CA TYR A 386 -5.33 4.91 7.81
C TYR A 386 -6.08 5.81 6.82
N ARG A 387 -7.41 5.94 7.00
CA ARG A 387 -8.29 6.75 6.17
C ARG A 387 -7.86 8.22 6.19
N GLY A 388 -7.54 8.75 5.00
CA GLY A 388 -7.08 10.14 4.86
C GLY A 388 -5.65 10.41 5.34
N ALA A 389 -4.90 9.39 5.78
CA ALA A 389 -3.55 9.56 6.30
C ALA A 389 -2.48 9.78 5.21
N GLN A 390 -2.80 9.52 3.94
CA GLN A 390 -1.92 9.74 2.79
C GLN A 390 -0.53 9.09 2.94
N ILE A 391 -0.48 7.81 3.30
CA ILE A 391 0.77 7.04 3.52
C ILE A 391 1.41 6.62 2.18
N PHE A 392 1.62 7.60 1.31
CA PHE A 392 2.09 7.41 -0.05
C PHE A 392 3.06 8.51 -0.46
N GLU A 393 3.90 8.20 -1.44
CA GLU A 393 4.67 9.18 -2.20
C GLU A 393 4.22 9.14 -3.66
N ALA A 394 4.02 10.31 -4.26
CA ALA A 394 3.79 10.43 -5.69
C ALA A 394 5.12 10.61 -6.44
N VAL A 395 5.25 9.95 -7.60
CA VAL A 395 6.42 10.09 -8.47
C VAL A 395 5.95 10.45 -9.86
N GLY A 396 6.35 11.62 -10.34
CA GLY A 396 6.02 12.10 -11.69
C GLY A 396 4.70 12.85 -11.79
N LEU A 397 4.16 13.37 -10.67
CA LEU A 397 2.95 14.21 -10.66
C LEU A 397 3.31 15.68 -10.43
N ALA A 398 2.72 16.57 -11.22
CA ALA A 398 2.95 18.01 -11.14
C ALA A 398 2.53 18.61 -9.78
N PRO A 399 3.27 19.58 -9.22
CA PRO A 399 2.91 20.23 -7.96
C PRO A 399 1.50 20.82 -7.93
N GLU A 400 1.00 21.32 -9.06
CA GLU A 400 -0.34 21.89 -9.20
C GLU A 400 -1.43 20.83 -9.02
N LEU A 401 -1.19 19.61 -9.52
CA LEU A 401 -2.09 18.47 -9.33
C LEU A 401 -2.10 18.01 -7.87
N ILE A 402 -0.92 17.96 -7.23
CA ILE A 402 -0.79 17.65 -5.80
C ILE A 402 -1.54 18.68 -4.96
N ALA A 403 -1.38 19.97 -5.23
CA ALA A 403 -2.08 21.03 -4.50
C ALA A 403 -3.61 20.99 -4.67
N ARG A 404 -4.09 20.44 -5.79
CA ARG A 404 -5.51 20.37 -6.14
C ARG A 404 -6.26 19.26 -5.41
N GLY A 405 -5.70 18.05 -5.34
CA GLY A 405 -6.38 16.89 -4.72
C GLY A 405 -5.57 16.12 -3.69
N PHE A 406 -4.25 16.21 -3.69
CA PHE A 406 -3.36 15.37 -2.87
C PHE A 406 -2.52 16.20 -1.90
N GLY A 407 -3.08 17.29 -1.38
CA GLY A 407 -2.35 18.21 -0.50
C GLY A 407 -1.79 17.49 0.74
N GLY A 408 -0.47 17.50 0.88
CA GLY A 408 0.26 16.78 1.93
C GLY A 408 1.17 15.66 1.39
N THR A 409 0.85 15.11 0.22
CA THR A 409 1.62 14.03 -0.40
C THR A 409 2.96 14.54 -0.98
N PRO A 410 4.10 13.92 -0.63
CA PRO A 410 5.37 14.22 -1.27
C PRO A 410 5.33 13.89 -2.77
N SER A 411 5.73 14.84 -3.62
CA SER A 411 6.02 14.62 -5.05
C SER A 411 7.33 15.33 -5.39
N ARG A 412 8.44 14.60 -5.23
CA ARG A 412 9.79 15.16 -5.40
C ARG A 412 10.16 15.37 -6.86
N LEU A 413 9.57 14.57 -7.74
CA LEU A 413 9.71 14.64 -9.17
C LEU A 413 8.36 15.05 -9.75
N GLY A 414 8.29 16.29 -10.27
CA GLY A 414 7.13 16.78 -11.00
C GLY A 414 6.96 16.05 -12.34
N GLY A 415 5.82 16.23 -12.99
CA GLY A 415 5.56 15.63 -14.29
C GLY A 415 4.13 15.90 -14.77
N VAL A 416 3.33 14.85 -14.81
CA VAL A 416 1.97 14.81 -15.36
C VAL A 416 1.03 15.71 -14.56
N GLY A 417 0.28 16.56 -15.26
CA GLY A 417 -0.78 17.41 -14.72
C GLY A 417 -2.18 16.89 -15.07
N VAL A 418 -3.19 17.70 -14.77
CA VAL A 418 -4.61 17.35 -15.07
C VAL A 418 -4.82 17.11 -16.57
N ARG A 419 -4.15 17.88 -17.43
CA ARG A 419 -4.32 17.79 -18.88
C ARG A 419 -3.79 16.48 -19.44
N GLU A 420 -2.62 16.04 -18.98
CA GLU A 420 -2.02 14.76 -19.36
C GLU A 420 -2.85 13.59 -18.84
N LEU A 421 -3.36 13.64 -17.60
CA LEU A 421 -4.29 12.63 -17.08
C LEU A 421 -5.60 12.56 -17.89
N ALA A 422 -6.09 13.70 -18.37
CA ALA A 422 -7.27 13.73 -19.24
C ALA A 422 -7.00 13.03 -20.57
N ARG A 423 -5.81 13.23 -21.16
CA ARG A 423 -5.38 12.51 -22.37
C ARG A 423 -5.32 11.01 -22.11
N GLU A 424 -4.65 10.58 -21.03
CA GLU A 424 -4.55 9.16 -20.70
C GLU A 424 -5.93 8.51 -20.47
N ALA A 425 -6.87 9.22 -19.83
CA ALA A 425 -8.24 8.75 -19.64
C ALA A 425 -9.00 8.64 -20.97
N LEU A 426 -8.81 9.60 -21.89
CA LEU A 426 -9.38 9.56 -23.24
C LEU A 426 -8.79 8.42 -24.08
N ASP A 427 -7.48 8.20 -23.99
CA ASP A 427 -6.78 7.13 -24.71
C ASP A 427 -7.28 5.76 -24.25
N ARG A 428 -7.45 5.55 -22.93
CA ARG A 428 -8.07 4.32 -22.40
C ARG A 428 -9.52 4.19 -22.86
N HIS A 429 -10.30 5.26 -22.79
CA HIS A 429 -11.69 5.28 -23.25
C HIS A 429 -11.84 4.89 -24.73
N ASP A 430 -10.96 5.37 -25.60
CA ASP A 430 -10.96 5.02 -27.03
C ASP A 430 -10.66 3.52 -27.27
N ARG A 431 -9.93 2.85 -26.37
CA ARG A 431 -9.74 1.38 -26.43
C ARG A 431 -11.06 0.62 -26.26
N GLY A 432 -12.03 1.18 -25.52
CA GLY A 432 -13.34 0.58 -25.28
C GLY A 432 -14.42 1.04 -26.25
N PHE A 433 -14.44 2.32 -26.60
CA PHE A 433 -15.53 2.95 -27.36
C PHE A 433 -15.11 3.58 -28.69
N GLY A 434 -13.83 3.58 -29.01
CA GLY A 434 -13.27 4.12 -30.24
C GLY A 434 -13.65 3.34 -31.49
N ARG A 435 -13.34 3.91 -32.66
CA ARG A 435 -13.67 3.28 -33.95
C ARG A 435 -13.00 1.91 -34.14
N GLN A 436 -11.78 1.76 -33.65
CA GLN A 436 -11.06 0.49 -33.72
C GLN A 436 -11.59 -0.53 -32.72
N ALA A 437 -12.06 -0.08 -31.55
CA ALA A 437 -12.66 -0.96 -30.54
C ALA A 437 -13.90 -1.71 -31.09
N LEU A 438 -14.65 -1.08 -31.99
CA LEU A 438 -15.80 -1.69 -32.68
C LEU A 438 -15.40 -2.78 -33.69
N ALA A 439 -14.14 -2.84 -34.11
CA ALA A 439 -13.63 -3.75 -35.13
C ALA A 439 -12.74 -4.88 -34.55
N ILE A 440 -12.35 -4.79 -33.28
CA ILE A 440 -11.55 -5.80 -32.58
C ILE A 440 -12.50 -6.85 -31.99
N ALA A 441 -12.12 -8.13 -32.07
CA ALA A 441 -12.81 -9.24 -31.39
C ALA A 441 -12.92 -8.97 -29.87
N ASP A 442 -13.74 -9.72 -29.14
CA ASP A 442 -14.08 -9.50 -27.72
C ASP A 442 -12.91 -9.67 -26.71
N GLU A 443 -11.65 -9.56 -27.13
CA GLU A 443 -10.46 -9.83 -26.33
C GLU A 443 -9.91 -8.57 -25.64
N LEU A 444 -9.50 -8.67 -24.38
CA LEU A 444 -8.77 -7.60 -23.70
C LEU A 444 -7.34 -7.48 -24.25
N PRO A 445 -6.70 -6.30 -24.14
CA PRO A 445 -5.26 -6.19 -24.35
C PRO A 445 -4.51 -7.17 -23.44
N VAL A 446 -3.41 -7.74 -23.93
CA VAL A 446 -2.66 -8.79 -23.21
C VAL A 446 -2.06 -8.27 -21.88
N GLY A 447 -1.78 -6.98 -21.78
CA GLY A 447 -1.03 -6.41 -20.66
C GLY A 447 0.46 -6.69 -20.79
N GLY A 448 1.16 -6.85 -19.68
CA GLY A 448 2.59 -7.09 -19.61
C GLY A 448 3.29 -6.20 -18.58
N LEU A 449 2.60 -5.82 -17.51
CA LEU A 449 3.17 -5.10 -16.37
C LEU A 449 3.87 -6.05 -15.40
N TYR A 450 3.32 -7.25 -15.22
CA TYR A 450 3.83 -8.25 -14.28
C TYR A 450 4.80 -9.24 -14.94
N GLN A 451 4.59 -9.54 -16.21
CA GLN A 451 5.44 -10.43 -16.99
C GLN A 451 5.72 -9.83 -18.36
N TRP A 452 6.96 -10.00 -18.84
CA TRP A 452 7.29 -9.59 -20.20
C TRP A 452 6.37 -10.25 -21.23
N ARG A 453 5.80 -9.42 -22.10
CA ARG A 453 5.00 -9.81 -23.25
C ARG A 453 5.49 -9.04 -24.46
N ARG A 454 5.53 -9.69 -25.63
CA ARG A 454 6.03 -9.07 -26.88
C ARG A 454 5.27 -7.81 -27.29
N ARG A 455 4.00 -7.68 -26.90
CA ARG A 455 3.12 -6.53 -27.17
C ARG A 455 2.70 -5.80 -25.88
N GLY A 456 3.41 -6.05 -24.79
CA GLY A 456 3.12 -5.47 -23.48
C GLY A 456 3.99 -4.27 -23.15
N GLU A 457 4.02 -3.93 -21.87
CA GLU A 457 4.93 -2.92 -21.33
C GLU A 457 6.39 -3.34 -21.53
N ARG A 458 7.28 -2.34 -21.55
CA ARG A 458 8.72 -2.58 -21.67
C ARG A 458 9.27 -3.20 -20.40
N HIS A 459 10.26 -4.08 -20.54
CA HIS A 459 11.01 -4.64 -19.42
C HIS A 459 12.51 -4.58 -19.73
N LYS A 460 13.30 -4.22 -18.72
CA LYS A 460 14.77 -4.26 -18.84
C LYS A 460 15.29 -5.67 -19.04
N TRP A 461 14.69 -6.64 -18.34
CA TRP A 461 14.98 -8.05 -18.54
C TRP A 461 14.02 -8.61 -19.58
N ASN A 462 14.55 -8.85 -20.78
CA ASN A 462 13.81 -9.42 -21.88
C ASN A 462 14.60 -10.57 -22.52
N PRO A 463 13.97 -11.40 -23.37
CA PRO A 463 14.64 -12.56 -23.93
C PRO A 463 15.93 -12.24 -24.69
N ALA A 464 16.01 -11.07 -25.33
CA ALA A 464 17.19 -10.67 -26.09
C ALA A 464 18.36 -10.27 -25.17
N THR A 465 18.11 -9.44 -24.15
CA THR A 465 19.14 -9.01 -23.18
C THR A 465 19.68 -10.21 -22.39
N ILE A 466 18.79 -11.12 -21.95
CA ILE A 466 19.17 -12.32 -21.20
C ILE A 466 20.01 -13.27 -22.07
N ALA A 467 19.58 -13.55 -23.31
CA ALA A 467 20.30 -14.47 -24.19
C ALA A 467 21.69 -13.94 -24.56
N ALA A 468 21.82 -12.64 -24.85
CA ALA A 468 23.09 -12.01 -25.17
C ALA A 468 24.07 -12.11 -23.98
N LEU A 469 23.62 -11.77 -22.77
CA LEU A 469 24.44 -11.85 -21.55
C LEU A 469 24.89 -13.29 -21.26
N GLN A 470 23.96 -14.26 -21.29
CA GLN A 470 24.28 -15.66 -21.03
C GLN A 470 25.30 -16.22 -22.03
N HIS A 471 25.16 -15.91 -23.32
CA HIS A 471 26.10 -16.37 -24.33
C HIS A 471 27.48 -15.73 -24.16
N ALA A 472 27.53 -14.42 -23.84
CA ALA A 472 28.76 -13.69 -23.62
C ALA A 472 29.59 -14.30 -22.48
N VAL A 473 28.98 -14.49 -21.30
CA VAL A 473 29.70 -15.00 -20.12
C VAL A 473 30.03 -16.49 -20.19
N ALA A 474 29.24 -17.28 -20.91
CA ALA A 474 29.50 -18.72 -21.06
C ALA A 474 30.66 -19.04 -22.01
N HIS A 475 30.93 -18.16 -22.98
CA HIS A 475 31.94 -18.38 -24.03
C HIS A 475 33.10 -17.39 -24.01
N ASP A 476 33.14 -16.47 -23.03
CA ASP A 476 34.10 -15.36 -22.98
C ASP A 476 34.08 -14.52 -24.28
N ASP A 477 32.88 -14.25 -24.78
CA ASP A 477 32.66 -13.59 -26.08
C ASP A 477 32.39 -12.08 -25.89
N ARG A 478 33.43 -11.27 -26.10
CA ARG A 478 33.36 -9.80 -25.99
C ARG A 478 32.36 -9.19 -26.97
N ALA A 479 32.24 -9.69 -28.19
CA ALA A 479 31.33 -9.11 -29.19
C ALA A 479 29.87 -9.32 -28.77
N ARG A 480 29.55 -10.46 -28.14
CA ARG A 480 28.23 -10.70 -27.55
C ARG A 480 27.98 -9.86 -26.31
N PHE A 481 29.01 -9.57 -25.52
CA PHE A 481 28.87 -8.63 -24.41
C PHE A 481 28.59 -7.20 -24.90
N GLU A 482 29.24 -6.75 -25.97
CA GLU A 482 28.96 -5.45 -26.61
C GLU A 482 27.55 -5.39 -27.21
N GLU A 483 27.04 -6.51 -27.74
CA GLU A 483 25.64 -6.61 -28.14
C GLU A 483 24.69 -6.45 -26.95
N TYR A 484 25.00 -7.09 -25.81
CA TYR A 484 24.25 -6.92 -24.57
C TYR A 484 24.27 -5.47 -24.07
N GLU A 485 25.45 -4.83 -24.03
CA GLU A 485 25.62 -3.41 -23.65
C GLU A 485 24.71 -2.52 -24.52
N ARG A 486 24.79 -2.66 -25.84
CA ARG A 486 23.96 -1.87 -26.78
C ARG A 486 22.46 -2.10 -26.59
N LEU A 487 22.02 -3.32 -26.27
CA LEU A 487 20.62 -3.60 -25.99
C LEU A 487 20.16 -2.93 -24.69
N CYS A 488 20.99 -2.97 -23.64
CA CYS A 488 20.70 -2.28 -22.39
C CYS A 488 20.68 -0.75 -22.55
N ASP A 489 21.63 -0.19 -23.29
CA ASP A 489 21.70 1.24 -23.56
C ASP A 489 20.48 1.72 -24.36
N ALA A 490 20.03 0.95 -25.35
CA ALA A 490 18.82 1.27 -26.10
C ALA A 490 17.54 1.29 -25.24
N GLU A 491 17.46 0.43 -24.21
CA GLU A 491 16.36 0.45 -23.22
C GLU A 491 16.45 1.66 -22.28
N ASP A 492 17.67 2.13 -21.96
CA ASP A 492 17.86 3.35 -21.17
C ASP A 492 17.54 4.61 -22.00
N GLU A 493 17.92 4.65 -23.29
CA GLU A 493 17.53 5.69 -24.26
C GLU A 493 16.01 5.74 -24.49
N ALA A 494 15.34 4.59 -24.36
CA ALA A 494 13.89 4.50 -24.35
C ALA A 494 13.24 5.06 -23.06
N LEU A 495 14.03 5.68 -22.17
CA LEU A 495 13.61 6.34 -20.95
C LEU A 495 12.90 5.43 -19.94
N THR A 496 13.25 4.14 -19.90
CA THR A 496 12.63 3.18 -18.96
C THR A 496 12.96 3.43 -17.49
N THR A 497 13.97 4.26 -17.18
CA THR A 497 14.33 4.63 -15.80
C THR A 497 14.77 6.08 -15.68
N LEU A 498 14.70 6.63 -14.46
CA LEU A 498 15.18 7.98 -14.18
C LEU A 498 16.64 8.20 -14.60
N ARG A 499 17.52 7.19 -14.44
CA ARG A 499 18.93 7.31 -14.84
C ARG A 499 19.11 7.51 -16.35
N GLY A 500 18.17 7.01 -17.17
CA GLY A 500 18.18 7.21 -18.62
C GLY A 500 17.84 8.64 -19.05
N LEU A 501 17.34 9.48 -18.13
CA LEU A 501 17.11 10.91 -18.38
C LEU A 501 18.38 11.77 -18.21
N PHE A 502 19.46 11.18 -17.68
CA PHE A 502 20.72 11.89 -17.46
C PHE A 502 21.72 11.53 -18.54
N ASP A 503 22.53 12.51 -18.93
CA ASP A 503 23.70 12.33 -19.78
C ASP A 503 24.93 12.93 -19.09
N PHE A 504 26.11 12.40 -19.41
CA PHE A 504 27.37 12.94 -18.94
C PHE A 504 27.72 14.19 -19.74
N LEU A 505 27.96 15.30 -19.05
CA LEU A 505 28.50 16.48 -19.71
C LEU A 505 29.87 16.15 -20.32
N PRO A 506 30.19 16.65 -21.52
CA PRO A 506 31.52 16.48 -22.10
C PRO A 506 32.59 16.93 -21.10
N PRO A 507 33.60 16.10 -20.82
CA PRO A 507 34.61 16.45 -19.84
C PRO A 507 35.35 17.73 -20.29
N ALA A 508 35.65 18.62 -19.33
CA ALA A 508 36.41 19.84 -19.59
C ALA A 508 37.88 19.55 -19.97
N ALA A 509 38.38 18.36 -19.65
CA ALA A 509 39.69 17.86 -20.01
C ALA A 509 39.59 16.85 -21.17
N ALA A 510 40.69 16.67 -21.90
CA ALA A 510 40.80 15.61 -22.90
C ALA A 510 40.62 14.23 -22.25
N ALA A 511 40.00 13.29 -22.97
CA ALA A 511 39.91 11.90 -22.53
C ALA A 511 41.30 11.31 -22.26
N VAL A 512 41.43 10.53 -21.19
CA VAL A 512 42.67 9.84 -20.79
C VAL A 512 42.76 8.47 -21.45
N SER A 513 43.96 7.87 -21.48
CA SER A 513 44.10 6.48 -21.92
C SER A 513 43.39 5.54 -20.95
N ILE A 514 42.84 4.42 -21.45
CA ILE A 514 42.29 3.36 -20.58
C ILE A 514 43.36 2.78 -19.63
N ASP A 515 44.63 2.83 -20.02
CA ASP A 515 45.76 2.37 -19.20
C ASP A 515 46.00 3.26 -17.96
N GLU A 516 45.47 4.48 -17.96
CA GLU A 516 45.52 5.41 -16.82
C GLU A 516 44.33 5.21 -15.86
N VAL A 517 43.32 4.44 -16.27
CA VAL A 517 42.14 4.13 -15.45
C VAL A 517 42.49 3.05 -14.43
N GLU A 518 41.86 3.11 -13.26
CA GLU A 518 41.96 2.07 -12.24
C GLU A 518 41.67 0.68 -12.85
N PRO A 519 42.54 -0.34 -12.63
CA PRO A 519 42.37 -1.63 -13.26
C PRO A 519 41.11 -2.34 -12.75
N ALA A 520 40.50 -3.17 -13.61
CA ALA A 520 39.27 -3.90 -13.30
C ALA A 520 39.39 -4.77 -12.02
N SER A 521 40.58 -5.29 -11.73
CA SER A 521 40.87 -6.07 -10.52
C SER A 521 40.74 -5.28 -9.22
N GLU A 522 40.86 -3.95 -9.26
CA GLU A 522 40.62 -3.08 -8.10
C GLU A 522 39.17 -2.59 -8.07
N ILE A 523 38.58 -2.29 -9.23
CA ILE A 523 37.17 -1.87 -9.34
C ILE A 523 36.23 -2.98 -8.83
N VAL A 524 36.47 -4.23 -9.21
CA VAL A 524 35.61 -5.38 -8.82
C VAL A 524 35.52 -5.59 -7.32
N LYS A 525 36.51 -5.14 -6.53
CA LYS A 525 36.48 -5.20 -5.06
C LYS A 525 35.38 -4.35 -4.44
N ARG A 526 34.84 -3.39 -5.21
CA ARG A 526 33.70 -2.56 -4.82
C ARG A 526 32.37 -3.26 -5.09
N PHE A 527 32.36 -4.34 -5.86
CA PHE A 527 31.14 -5.07 -6.21
C PHE A 527 30.75 -6.04 -5.10
N VAL A 528 29.43 -6.12 -4.89
CA VAL A 528 28.82 -7.00 -3.91
C VAL A 528 27.67 -7.73 -4.59
N THR A 529 27.64 -9.06 -4.51
CA THR A 529 26.45 -9.80 -4.98
C THR A 529 25.30 -9.57 -4.02
N GLY A 530 24.09 -9.42 -4.54
CA GLY A 530 22.89 -9.20 -3.72
C GLY A 530 22.69 -10.26 -2.64
N ALA A 531 21.99 -9.88 -1.57
CA ALA A 531 21.67 -10.75 -0.45
C ALA A 531 20.51 -11.71 -0.80
N MET A 532 20.84 -12.85 -1.40
CA MET A 532 19.88 -13.90 -1.77
C MET A 532 20.01 -15.05 -0.78
N SER A 533 18.89 -15.47 -0.16
CA SER A 533 18.94 -16.47 0.90
C SER A 533 19.13 -17.88 0.33
N PHE A 534 19.90 -18.68 1.05
CA PHE A 534 19.79 -20.14 0.96
C PHE A 534 18.32 -20.54 1.23
N GLY A 535 17.73 -21.29 0.31
CA GLY A 535 16.29 -21.64 0.31
C GLY A 535 15.45 -20.81 -0.67
N SER A 536 15.87 -19.60 -1.05
CA SER A 536 15.31 -18.88 -2.21
C SER A 536 16.01 -19.26 -3.52
N ILE A 537 17.30 -19.55 -3.43
CA ILE A 537 18.14 -20.10 -4.50
C ILE A 537 18.78 -21.41 -4.03
N SER A 538 19.28 -22.21 -4.98
CA SER A 538 19.93 -23.49 -4.67
C SER A 538 21.27 -23.30 -3.95
N ALA A 539 21.75 -24.36 -3.29
CA ALA A 539 23.07 -24.38 -2.65
C ALA A 539 24.17 -24.04 -3.66
N GLU A 540 24.09 -24.65 -4.84
CA GLU A 540 25.05 -24.50 -5.92
C GLU A 540 25.11 -23.07 -6.41
N ALA A 541 23.95 -22.40 -6.61
CA ALA A 541 23.91 -21.00 -7.00
C ALA A 541 24.51 -20.09 -5.92
N HIS A 542 24.15 -20.33 -4.66
CA HIS A 542 24.60 -19.53 -3.53
C HIS A 542 26.12 -19.64 -3.29
N GLU A 543 26.64 -20.86 -3.32
CA GLU A 543 28.07 -21.14 -3.15
C GLU A 543 28.90 -20.68 -4.34
N THR A 544 28.39 -20.82 -5.57
CA THR A 544 29.06 -20.32 -6.78
C THR A 544 29.31 -18.83 -6.70
N LEU A 545 28.32 -18.05 -6.23
CA LEU A 545 28.49 -16.61 -6.02
C LEU A 545 29.54 -16.30 -4.97
N ALA A 546 29.57 -17.05 -3.87
CA ALA A 546 30.58 -16.85 -2.82
C ALA A 546 31.99 -17.16 -3.31
N ILE A 547 32.19 -18.28 -4.00
CA ILE A 547 33.48 -18.67 -4.58
C ILE A 547 33.94 -17.59 -5.56
N ALA A 548 33.08 -17.18 -6.50
CA ALA A 548 33.42 -16.18 -7.51
C ALA A 548 33.85 -14.85 -6.88
N MET A 549 33.08 -14.33 -5.92
CA MET A 549 33.41 -13.05 -5.28
C MET A 549 34.68 -13.14 -4.42
N ASN A 550 34.90 -14.25 -3.72
CA ASN A 550 36.12 -14.46 -2.94
C ASN A 550 37.37 -14.58 -3.83
N GLN A 551 37.26 -15.19 -5.02
CA GLN A 551 38.34 -15.26 -6.00
C GLN A 551 38.65 -13.89 -6.61
N LEU A 552 37.62 -13.09 -6.90
CA LEU A 552 37.74 -11.74 -7.47
C LEU A 552 38.16 -10.69 -6.42
N GLY A 553 38.10 -11.01 -5.13
CA GLY A 553 38.35 -10.07 -4.04
C GLY A 553 37.19 -9.09 -3.77
N GLY A 554 36.02 -9.32 -4.36
CA GLY A 554 34.79 -8.63 -3.99
C GLY A 554 34.09 -9.32 -2.81
N LYS A 555 32.79 -9.07 -2.63
CA LYS A 555 32.03 -9.64 -1.51
C LYS A 555 30.75 -10.32 -1.96
N SER A 556 30.43 -11.46 -1.37
CA SER A 556 29.09 -12.03 -1.42
C SER A 556 28.36 -11.89 -0.10
N ASN A 557 27.04 -12.03 -0.13
CA ASN A 557 26.18 -11.87 1.04
C ASN A 557 25.33 -13.14 1.26
N SER A 558 25.29 -13.63 2.50
CA SER A 558 24.59 -14.86 2.86
C SER A 558 23.08 -14.82 2.66
N GLY A 559 22.48 -13.63 2.67
CA GLY A 559 21.03 -13.46 2.73
C GLY A 559 20.43 -13.95 4.06
N GLU A 560 19.11 -14.04 4.09
CA GLU A 560 18.35 -14.26 5.34
C GLU A 560 18.40 -15.69 5.90
N GLY A 561 18.84 -16.66 5.09
CA GLY A 561 18.68 -18.10 5.37
C GLY A 561 19.75 -18.71 6.27
N GLY A 562 20.74 -17.92 6.70
CA GLY A 562 21.94 -18.42 7.37
C GLY A 562 23.00 -18.96 6.40
N GLU A 563 24.04 -19.57 6.95
CA GLU A 563 25.13 -20.18 6.19
C GLU A 563 25.66 -21.41 6.95
N GLU A 564 25.91 -22.51 6.22
CA GLU A 564 26.39 -23.74 6.84
C GLU A 564 27.84 -23.63 7.31
N PRO A 565 28.20 -24.14 8.51
CA PRO A 565 29.55 -24.00 9.06
C PRO A 565 30.68 -24.58 8.20
N HIS A 566 30.41 -25.62 7.40
CA HIS A 566 31.41 -26.25 6.55
C HIS A 566 32.00 -25.27 5.53
N ARG A 567 31.25 -24.22 5.16
CA ARG A 567 31.67 -23.19 4.19
C ARG A 567 32.71 -22.23 4.74
N PHE A 568 32.91 -22.20 6.06
CA PHE A 568 33.83 -21.26 6.71
C PHE A 568 35.29 -21.67 6.53
N GLU A 569 35.53 -22.96 6.30
CA GLU A 569 36.83 -23.48 5.91
C GLU A 569 37.02 -23.38 4.40
N ARG A 570 38.27 -23.38 3.95
CA ARG A 570 38.59 -23.41 2.52
C ARG A 570 38.55 -24.84 2.02
N ASP A 571 38.05 -25.01 0.80
CA ASP A 571 38.08 -26.28 0.10
C ASP A 571 39.53 -26.68 -0.23
N GLU A 572 39.76 -27.96 -0.51
CA GLU A 572 41.10 -28.49 -0.85
C GLU A 572 41.71 -27.82 -2.10
N ASN A 573 40.86 -27.35 -3.02
CA ASN A 573 41.28 -26.64 -4.23
C ASN A 573 41.57 -25.14 -4.00
N GLY A 574 41.42 -24.65 -2.76
CA GLY A 574 41.64 -23.25 -2.38
C GLY A 574 40.41 -22.35 -2.46
N ASP A 575 39.30 -22.86 -3.00
CA ASP A 575 38.03 -22.13 -3.05
C ASP A 575 37.50 -21.85 -1.65
N TRP A 576 36.74 -20.77 -1.54
CA TRP A 576 36.12 -20.40 -0.28
C TRP A 576 34.65 -20.12 -0.51
N ARG A 577 33.80 -20.95 0.10
CA ARG A 577 32.33 -20.86 -0.02
C ARG A 577 31.72 -19.89 0.98
N ARG A 578 32.51 -19.35 1.92
CA ARG A 578 32.05 -18.41 2.95
C ARG A 578 31.60 -17.11 2.31
N SER A 579 30.39 -16.64 2.63
CA SER A 579 30.00 -15.28 2.25
C SER A 579 30.68 -14.24 3.15
N ALA A 580 31.31 -13.22 2.57
CA ALA A 580 31.99 -12.18 3.34
C ALA A 580 31.00 -11.37 4.21
N ILE A 581 29.80 -11.12 3.69
CA ILE A 581 28.75 -10.39 4.41
C ILE A 581 27.74 -11.39 4.99
N LYS A 582 27.46 -11.24 6.29
CA LYS A 582 26.45 -12.04 7.00
C LYS A 582 25.25 -11.18 7.38
N GLN A 583 24.07 -11.60 6.95
CA GLN A 583 22.83 -10.86 7.18
C GLN A 583 22.15 -11.25 8.51
N ILE A 584 21.53 -10.28 9.17
CA ILE A 584 20.68 -10.43 10.35
C ILE A 584 19.32 -9.83 10.02
N ALA A 585 18.35 -10.68 9.70
CA ALA A 585 16.97 -10.32 9.36
C ALA A 585 15.99 -10.69 10.49
N SER A 586 14.71 -10.29 10.38
CA SER A 586 13.69 -10.42 11.44
C SER A 586 13.58 -11.83 12.03
N GLY A 587 13.57 -12.88 11.19
CA GLY A 587 13.48 -14.28 11.63
C GLY A 587 14.74 -14.82 12.32
N ARG A 588 15.88 -14.12 12.21
CA ARG A 588 17.20 -14.53 12.77
C ARG A 588 17.61 -15.97 12.38
N PHE A 589 17.19 -16.46 11.21
CA PHE A 589 17.57 -17.80 10.75
C PHE A 589 19.09 -17.93 10.61
N GLY A 590 19.64 -19.03 11.16
CA GLY A 590 21.08 -19.31 11.12
C GLY A 590 21.98 -18.34 11.88
N VAL A 591 21.43 -17.32 12.58
CA VAL A 591 22.22 -16.34 13.33
C VAL A 591 22.72 -16.98 14.62
N THR A 592 23.98 -17.40 14.60
CA THR A 592 24.70 -18.00 15.73
C THR A 592 25.98 -17.22 16.02
N ALA A 593 26.58 -17.41 17.21
CA ALA A 593 27.89 -16.83 17.50
C ALA A 593 28.94 -17.25 16.46
N HIS A 594 28.95 -18.52 16.06
CA HIS A 594 29.87 -19.05 15.03
C HIS A 594 29.64 -18.42 13.66
N TYR A 595 28.38 -18.17 13.27
CA TYR A 595 28.04 -17.47 12.03
C TYR A 595 28.54 -16.01 12.05
N LEU A 596 28.33 -15.30 13.16
CA LEU A 596 28.68 -13.88 13.29
C LEU A 596 30.19 -13.63 13.31
N VAL A 597 30.98 -14.52 13.92
CA VAL A 597 32.46 -14.39 13.93
C VAL A 597 33.10 -14.74 12.59
N ASN A 598 32.37 -15.43 11.70
CA ASN A 598 32.81 -15.79 10.35
C ASN A 598 32.27 -14.81 9.29
N ALA A 599 32.13 -13.54 9.66
CA ALA A 599 31.73 -12.44 8.79
C ALA A 599 32.84 -11.39 8.73
N ASP A 600 33.03 -10.79 7.56
CA ASP A 600 33.83 -9.57 7.44
C ASP A 600 32.95 -8.33 7.68
N ASP A 601 31.70 -8.38 7.20
CA ASP A 601 30.67 -7.36 7.44
C ASP A 601 29.38 -8.00 7.98
N LEU A 602 28.71 -7.31 8.92
CA LEU A 602 27.38 -7.68 9.42
C LEU A 602 26.32 -6.73 8.87
N GLN A 603 25.34 -7.28 8.15
CA GLN A 603 24.24 -6.50 7.58
C GLN A 603 22.95 -6.68 8.40
N ILE A 604 22.51 -5.63 9.06
CA ILE A 604 21.16 -5.60 9.66
C ILE A 604 20.16 -5.31 8.54
N LYS A 605 19.36 -6.32 8.17
CA LYS A 605 18.34 -6.14 7.14
C LYS A 605 17.07 -5.59 7.77
N MET A 606 16.78 -4.32 7.49
CA MET A 606 15.52 -3.69 7.87
C MET A 606 14.41 -3.98 6.86
N ALA A 607 14.72 -3.85 5.56
CA ALA A 607 13.76 -3.96 4.46
C ALA A 607 14.45 -4.40 3.16
N GLN A 608 13.67 -4.68 2.11
CA GLN A 608 14.17 -4.88 0.73
C GLN A 608 13.25 -4.22 -0.30
N GLY A 609 13.78 -3.74 -1.42
CA GLY A 609 13.01 -2.99 -2.41
C GLY A 609 11.77 -3.72 -2.98
N ALA A 610 11.84 -5.05 -3.16
CA ALA A 610 10.71 -5.82 -3.70
C ALA A 610 9.51 -5.97 -2.73
N LYS A 611 9.77 -5.85 -1.42
CA LYS A 611 8.75 -5.96 -0.36
C LYS A 611 9.26 -5.23 0.88
N PRO A 612 9.19 -3.88 0.86
CA PRO A 612 9.82 -3.07 1.88
C PRO A 612 9.15 -3.17 3.25
#